data_AF-A0A3D0GW61-F1
#
_entry.id   AF-A0A3D0GW61-F1
#
_cell.length_a   1.000
_cell.length_b   1.000
_cell.length_c   1.000
_cell.angle_alpha   90.00
_cell.angle_beta   90.00
_cell.angle_gamma   90.00
#
_symmetry.space_group_name_H-M   'P 1'
#
loop_
_entity.id
_entity.type
_entity.pdbx_description
1 polymer ?
#
loop_
_entity_poly.entity_id
_entity_poly.type
_entity_poly.pdbx_seq_one_letter_code
_entity_poly.pdbx_strand_id
1 'polypeptide(L)' 'MKPDKKIILEDGSEYYGYGFGANKTIVSEIVFNTSMVGYQEIISDPSYTDQAVVMS' A
#
# COMPACT_ATOMS: atom_id res chain seq x y z
N MET A 1 -8.39 -19.04 -4.94
CA MET A 1 -7.59 -18.49 -3.83
C MET A 1 -8.50 -17.54 -3.05
N LYS A 2 -8.46 -17.51 -1.71
CA LYS A 2 -9.28 -16.57 -0.92
C LYS A 2 -8.41 -15.36 -0.54
N PRO A 3 -8.91 -14.12 -0.60
CA PRO A 3 -8.15 -12.95 -0.15
C PRO A 3 -7.80 -13.11 1.33
N ASP A 4 -6.56 -12.80 1.67
CA ASP A 4 -5.98 -13.00 3.01
C ASP A 4 -5.54 -11.68 3.67
N LYS A 5 -5.66 -10.56 2.96
CA LYS A 5 -5.36 -9.21 3.44
C LYS A 5 -6.47 -8.23 3.09
N LYS A 6 -6.53 -7.12 3.83
CA LYS A 6 -7.39 -5.99 3.52
C LYS A 6 -6.76 -4.65 3.88
N ILE A 7 -7.16 -3.61 3.16
CA ILE A 7 -6.92 -2.19 3.48
C ILE A 7 -8.22 -1.66 4.10
N ILE A 8 -8.09 -0.90 5.19
CA ILE A 8 -9.21 -0.26 5.88
C ILE A 8 -8.90 1.23 5.91
N LEU A 9 -9.83 2.04 5.41
CA LEU A 9 -9.72 3.50 5.42
C LEU A 9 -10.44 4.09 6.64
N GLU A 10 -10.12 5.34 6.97
CA GLU A 10 -10.70 6.04 8.12
C GLU A 10 -12.23 6.23 8.02
N ASP A 11 -12.77 6.26 6.79
CA ASP A 11 -14.20 6.35 6.51
C ASP A 11 -14.94 5.01 6.69
N GLY A 12 -14.22 3.94 7.02
CA GLY A 12 -14.74 2.58 7.16
C GLY A 12 -14.77 1.77 5.86
N SER A 13 -14.29 2.33 4.73
CA SER A 13 -14.17 1.60 3.48
C SER A 13 -13.14 0.47 3.60
N GLU A 14 -13.50 -0.72 3.11
CA GLU A 14 -12.63 -1.91 3.14
C GLU A 14 -12.34 -2.43 1.73
N TYR A 15 -11.06 -2.74 1.46
CA TYR A 15 -10.61 -3.31 0.18
C TYR A 15 -9.89 -4.63 0.44
N TYR A 16 -10.43 -5.73 -0.08
CA TYR A 16 -9.88 -7.08 0.11
C TYR A 16 -8.90 -7.43 -1.00
N GLY A 17 -7.79 -8.08 -0.64
CA GLY A 17 -6.73 -8.45 -1.59
C GLY A 17 -5.86 -9.60 -1.10
N TYR A 18 -4.74 -9.80 -1.80
CA TYR A 18 -3.77 -10.84 -1.51
C TYR A 18 -2.46 -10.21 -1.05
N GLY A 19 -1.91 -10.67 0.07
CA GLY A 19 -0.60 -10.24 0.55
C GLY A 19 0.54 -10.95 -0.18
N PHE A 20 1.57 -10.20 -0.56
CA PHE A 20 2.82 -10.77 -1.12
C PHE A 20 4.09 -10.37 -0.35
N GLY A 21 4.02 -9.31 0.47
CA GLY A 21 5.13 -8.79 1.26
C GLY A 21 5.17 -9.31 2.70
N ALA A 22 5.66 -8.47 3.61
CA ALA A 22 5.75 -8.82 5.03
C ALA A 22 4.38 -9.15 5.65
N ASN A 23 4.32 -10.21 6.45
CA ASN A 23 3.11 -10.59 7.17
C ASN A 23 2.93 -9.76 8.46
N LYS A 24 2.65 -8.46 8.29
CA LYS A 24 2.41 -7.53 9.40
C LYS A 24 1.17 -6.67 9.12
N THR A 25 0.55 -6.20 10.19
CA THR A 25 -0.47 -5.15 10.14
C THR A 25 0.22 -3.83 10.46
N ILE A 26 0.00 -2.81 9.63
CA ILE A 26 0.56 -1.47 9.81
C ILE A 26 -0.56 -0.44 9.70
N VAL A 27 -0.39 0.69 10.39
CA VAL A 27 -1.20 1.89 10.19
C VAL A 27 -0.29 2.91 9.51
N SER A 28 -0.74 3.48 8.40
CA SER A 28 0.05 4.39 7.57
C SER A 28 -0.88 5.33 6.80
N GLU A 29 -0.36 6.48 6.39
CA GLU A 29 -1.03 7.35 5.43
C GLU A 29 -1.00 6.69 4.04
N ILE A 30 -2.14 6.68 3.35
CA ILE A 30 -2.22 6.16 1.97
C ILE A 30 -2.07 7.33 1.00
N VAL A 31 -1.10 7.22 0.10
CA VAL A 31 -0.83 8.19 -0.96
C VAL A 31 -0.92 7.52 -2.33
N PHE A 32 -1.20 8.30 -3.38
CA PHE A 32 -1.30 7.79 -4.74
C PHE A 32 -0.20 8.37 -5.63
N ASN A 33 0.45 7.52 -6.44
CA ASN A 33 1.44 7.91 -7.42
C ASN A 33 1.00 7.49 -8.84
N THR A 34 1.05 8.44 -9.79
CA THR A 34 0.62 8.28 -11.19
C THR A 34 1.69 7.67 -12.10
N SER A 35 2.86 7.33 -11.56
CA SER A 35 3.94 6.73 -12.34
C SER A 35 3.61 5.29 -12.68
N MET A 36 3.67 4.93 -13.95
CA MET A 36 3.40 3.55 -14.40
C MET A 36 4.64 2.63 -14.30
N VAL A 37 5.82 3.20 -14.02
CA VAL A 37 7.12 2.51 -13.94
C VAL A 37 7.96 3.11 -12.81
N GLY A 38 9.11 2.50 -12.50
CA GLY A 38 10.04 3.03 -11.49
C GLY A 38 9.64 2.72 -10.05
N TYR A 39 8.94 1.61 -9.82
CA TYR A 39 8.48 1.23 -8.47
C TYR A 39 9.63 0.95 -7.49
N GLN A 40 10.81 0.57 -8.00
CA GLN A 40 11.99 0.28 -7.15
C GLN A 40 12.57 1.57 -6.58
N GLU A 41 12.60 2.62 -7.38
CA GLU A 41 13.04 3.95 -6.97
C GLU A 41 12.04 4.53 -5.98
N ILE A 42 10.74 4.43 -6.28
CA ILE A 42 9.65 4.92 -5.43
C ILE A 42 9.65 4.26 -4.05
N ILE A 43 9.75 2.92 -3.95
CA ILE A 43 9.74 2.23 -2.65
C ILE A 43 10.98 2.54 -1.79
N SER A 44 12.07 3.00 -2.41
CA SER A 44 13.32 3.35 -1.73
C SER A 44 13.43 4.83 -1.38
N ASP A 45 12.50 5.67 -1.84
CA ASP A 45 12.54 7.11 -1.63
C ASP A 45 12.15 7.45 -0.17
N PRO A 46 13.04 8.14 0.59
CA PRO A 46 12.76 8.54 1.96
C PRO A 46 11.50 9.41 2.14
N SER A 47 11.01 10.04 1.08
CA SER A 47 9.80 10.86 1.09
C SER A 47 8.54 10.06 1.45
N TYR A 48 8.54 8.74 1.24
CA TYR A 48 7.44 7.85 1.59
C TYR A 48 7.61 7.15 2.94
N THR A 49 8.47 7.67 3.82
CA THR A 49 8.64 7.12 5.17
C THR A 49 7.29 7.09 5.90
N ASP A 50 6.93 5.92 6.44
CA ASP A 50 5.66 5.66 7.13
C ASP A 50 4.38 5.83 6.27
N GLN A 51 4.54 5.86 4.95
CA GLN A 51 3.42 5.93 3.99
C GLN A 51 3.25 4.61 3.23
N ALA A 52 2.01 4.35 2.81
CA ALA A 52 1.66 3.28 1.89
C ALA A 52 1.33 3.87 0.51
N VAL A 53 2.11 3.51 -0.50
CA VAL A 53 1.96 4.05 -1.86
C VAL A 53 1.05 3.15 -2.71
N VAL A 54 0.01 3.73 -3.29
CA VAL A 54 -0.81 3.11 -4.33
C VAL A 54 -0.29 3.58 -5.68
N MET A 55 0.11 2.62 -6.51
CA MET A 55 0.57 2.84 -7.88
C MET A 55 -0.61 2.74 -8.86
N SER A 56 -0.56 3.49 -9.97
CA SER A 56 -1.54 3.46 -11.08
C SER A 56 -1.43 2.24 -11.98
#